data_AF-A0A2T2VIJ8-F1
#
_entry.id   AF-A0A2T2VIJ8-F1
#
_cell.length_a   1.000
_cell.length_b   1.000
_cell.length_c   1.000
_cell.angle_alpha   90.00
_cell.angle_beta   90.00
_cell.angle_gamma   90.00
#
_symmetry.space_group_name_H-M   'P 1'
#
loop_
_entity.id
_entity.type
_entity.pdbx_description
1 polymer ?
#
loop_
_entity_poly.entity_id
_entity_poly.type
_entity_poly.pdbx_seq_one_letter_code
_entity_poly.pdbx_strand_id
1 'polypeptide(L)' 'MFPERTLNMRTIRQSVITNLLKAGHDLRVVQHFAGHKYPGSTEKYKQSDVEALQRAIDKYHPMG' A
#
# COMPACT_ATOMS: atom_id res chain seq x y z
N MET A 1 -9.71 -17.42 -6.14
CA MET A 1 -10.05 -15.99 -5.99
C MET A 1 -10.07 -15.66 -4.51
N PHE A 2 -9.58 -14.49 -4.07
CA PHE A 2 -9.44 -14.10 -2.65
C PHE A 2 -10.81 -14.02 -1.95
N PRO A 3 -11.25 -15.06 -1.19
CA PRO A 3 -12.62 -15.13 -0.71
C PRO A 3 -12.84 -14.35 0.59
N GLU A 4 -11.78 -14.13 1.37
CA GLU A 4 -11.83 -13.39 2.65
C GLU A 4 -11.69 -11.86 2.47
N ARG A 5 -11.42 -11.38 1.24
CA ARG A 5 -11.19 -9.96 0.99
C ARG A 5 -12.40 -9.32 0.34
N THR A 6 -12.84 -8.18 0.89
CA THR A 6 -13.84 -7.32 0.26
C THR A 6 -13.27 -6.72 -1.03
N LEU A 7 -13.57 -7.35 -2.16
CA LEU A 7 -13.18 -6.87 -3.49
C LEU A 7 -14.21 -5.85 -3.98
N ASN A 8 -13.80 -4.59 -4.04
CA ASN A 8 -14.57 -3.52 -4.64
C ASN A 8 -13.63 -2.54 -5.33
N MET A 9 -14.19 -1.62 -6.12
CA MET A 9 -13.39 -0.64 -6.89
C MET A 9 -12.43 0.16 -5.99
N ARG A 10 -12.86 0.48 -4.76
CA ARG A 10 -12.06 1.22 -3.80
C ARG A 10 -10.86 0.39 -3.34
N THR A 11 -11.05 -0.85 -2.89
CA THR A 11 -9.95 -1.70 -2.40
C THR A 11 -8.95 -2.04 -3.51
N ILE A 12 -9.43 -2.24 -4.74
CA ILE A 12 -8.57 -2.42 -5.92
C ILE A 12 -7.73 -1.16 -6.16
N ARG A 13 -8.36 0.02 -6.21
CA ARG A 13 -7.66 1.30 -6.41
C ARG A 13 -6.60 1.54 -5.32
N GLN A 14 -6.93 1.27 -4.06
CA GLN A 14 -5.99 1.38 -2.95
C GLN A 14 -4.78 0.46 -3.14
N SER A 15 -5.03 -0.80 -3.52
CA SER A 15 -3.96 -1.78 -3.78
C SER A 15 -3.02 -1.33 -4.89
N VAL A 16 -3.55 -0.80 -6.00
CA VAL A 16 -2.73 -0.31 -7.12
C VAL A 16 -1.84 0.85 -6.69
N ILE A 17 -2.40 1.86 -6.00
CA ILE A 17 -1.62 3.03 -5.55
C ILE A 17 -0.52 2.60 -4.58
N THR A 18 -0.84 1.75 -3.61
CA THR A 18 0.16 1.22 -2.66
C THR A 18 1.26 0.42 -3.36
N ASN A 19 0.91 -0.40 -4.36
CA ASN A 19 1.90 -1.19 -5.09
C ASN A 19 2.83 -0.32 -5.95
N LEU A 20 2.33 0.76 -6.56
CA LEU A 20 3.18 1.70 -7.29
C LEU A 20 4.19 2.39 -6.36
N LEU A 21 3.76 2.80 -5.17
CA LEU A 21 4.68 3.39 -4.18
C LEU A 21 5.70 2.36 -3.67
N LYS A 22 5.28 1.11 -3.44
CA LYS A 22 6.19 0.01 -3.05
C LYS A 22 7.22 -0.34 -4.11
N ALA A 23 6.86 -0.22 -5.39
CA ALA A 23 7.77 -0.43 -6.51
C ALA A 23 8.81 0.71 -6.66
N GLY A 24 8.77 1.73 -5.81
CA GLY A 24 9.74 2.83 -5.79
C GLY A 24 9.43 3.97 -6.76
N HIS A 25 8.20 4.03 -7.32
CA HIS A 25 7.81 5.16 -8.14
C HIS A 25 7.75 6.45 -7.33
N ASP A 26 8.15 7.55 -7.97
CA ASP A 26 8.10 8.88 -7.37
C ASP A 26 6.68 9.27 -6.95
N LEU A 27 6.57 9.95 -5.81
CA LEU A 27 5.29 10.33 -5.22
C LEU A 27 4.44 11.20 -6.17
N ARG A 28 5.05 12.11 -6.94
CA ARG A 28 4.33 12.99 -7.87
C ARG A 28 3.79 12.21 -9.06
N VAL A 29 4.54 11.21 -9.53
CA VAL A 29 4.09 10.31 -10.61
C VAL A 29 2.85 9.54 -10.16
N VAL A 30 2.92 8.94 -8.97
CA VAL A 30 1.77 8.19 -8.42
C VAL A 30 0.60 9.12 -8.11
N GLN A 31 0.86 10.34 -7.65
CA GLN A 31 -0.17 11.35 -7.40
C GLN A 31 -0.92 11.72 -8.69
N HIS A 32 -0.19 11.96 -9.78
CA HIS A 32 -0.78 12.29 -11.07
C HIS A 32 -1.60 11.10 -11.60
N PHE A 33 -1.05 9.89 -11.54
CA PHE A 33 -1.75 8.65 -11.88
C PHE A 33 -3.05 8.47 -11.08
N ALA A 34 -3.01 8.75 -9.78
CA ALA A 34 -4.19 8.66 -8.92
C ALA A 34 -5.16 9.84 -9.11
N GLY A 35 -4.79 10.91 -9.81
CA GLY A 35 -5.62 12.10 -9.95
C GLY A 35 -5.84 12.83 -8.62
N HIS A 36 -4.89 12.77 -7.70
CA HIS A 36 -5.00 13.39 -6.39
C HIS A 36 -4.60 14.87 -6.44
N LYS A 37 -5.50 15.75 -6.00
CA LYS A 37 -5.26 17.20 -5.92
C LYS A 37 -4.10 17.56 -4.99
N TYR A 38 -3.97 16.85 -3.87
CA TYR A 38 -2.96 17.11 -2.85
C TYR A 38 -2.00 15.92 -2.72
N PRO A 39 -0.68 16.14 -2.62
CA PRO A 39 0.30 15.06 -2.43
C PRO A 39 -0.01 14.20 -1.20
N GLY A 40 -0.47 14.83 -0.11
CA GLY A 40 -0.84 14.14 1.13
C GLY A 40 -1.95 13.10 0.97
N SER A 41 -2.80 13.20 -0.07
CA SER A 41 -3.77 12.15 -0.40
C SER A 41 -3.11 10.88 -0.93
N THR A 42 -1.96 11.01 -1.60
CA THR A 42 -1.14 9.90 -2.10
C THR A 42 -0.17 9.40 -1.04
N GLU A 43 0.42 10.28 -0.23
CA GLU A 43 1.37 9.90 0.82
C GLU A 43 0.78 8.94 1.84
N LYS A 44 -0.50 9.06 2.16
CA LYS A 44 -1.23 8.14 3.05
C LYS A 44 -1.18 6.67 2.61
N TYR A 45 -0.84 6.40 1.35
CA TYR A 45 -0.71 5.06 0.80
C TYR A 45 0.71 4.47 0.94
N LYS A 46 1.70 5.27 1.34
CA LYS A 46 2.99 4.72 1.77
C LYS A 46 2.72 3.89 3.02
N GLN A 47 2.87 2.57 2.92
CA GLN A 47 2.86 1.72 4.11
C GLN A 47 3.96 2.22 5.04
N SER A 48 3.59 2.54 6.27
CA SER A 48 4.56 2.76 7.33
C SER A 48 5.33 1.46 7.56
N ASP A 49 6.62 1.59 7.87
CA ASP A 49 7.53 0.46 8.10
C ASP A 49 7.05 -0.52 9.18
N VAL A 50 6.05 -0.12 9.98
CA VAL A 50 5.41 -0.93 11.02
C VAL A 50 4.81 -2.23 10.48
N GLU A 51 4.13 -2.21 9.32
CA GLU A 51 3.59 -3.45 8.73
C GLU A 51 4.68 -4.35 8.13
N ALA A 52 5.80 -3.77 7.70
CA ALA A 52 6.96 -4.54 7.29
C ALA A 52 7.68 -5.15 8.50
N LEU A 53 7.79 -4.40 9.61
CA LEU A 53 8.31 -4.86 10.88
C LEU A 53 7.47 -6.01 11.44
N GLN A 54 6.15 -5.87 11.47
CA GLN A 54 5.27 -6.93 11.97
C GLN A 54 5.40 -8.20 11.12
N ARG A 55 5.43 -8.08 9.79
CA ARG A 55 5.68 -9.23 8.90
C ARG A 55 7.06 -9.86 9.12
N ALA A 56 8.07 -9.08 9.44
CA ALA A 56 9.39 -9.60 9.77
C ALA A 56 9.39 -10.33 11.12
N ILE A 57 8.69 -9.80 12.13
CA ILE A 57 8.49 -10.46 13.42
C ILE A 57 7.75 -11.79 13.21
N ASP A 58 6.59 -11.79 12.56
CA ASP A 58 5.80 -13.00 12.32
C ASP A 58 6.60 -14.07 11.53
N LYS A 59 7.52 -13.64 10.65
CA LYS A 59 8.32 -14.55 9.82
C LYS A 59 9.53 -15.14 10.53
N TYR A 60 10.16 -14.41 11.44
CA TYR A 60 11.45 -14.81 12.04
C TYR A 60 11.38 -15.04 13.55
N HIS A 61 10.27 -14.72 14.20
CA HIS A 61 10.11 -14.99 15.62
C HIS A 61 9.84 -16.50 15.84
N PRO A 62 10.66 -17.21 16.62
CA PRO A 62 10.58 -18.68 16.78
C PRO A 62 9.32 -19.17 17.53
N MET A 63 8.44 -18.25 17.96
CA MET A 63 7.15 -18.56 18.58
C MET A 63 5.94 -18.00 17.81
N GLY A 64 6.10 -17.65 16.54
CA GLY A 64 4.96 -17.40 15.64
C GLY A 64 4.12 -18.66 15.43
#